data_AF-F3SLL4-F1
#
_entry.id   AF-F3SLL4-F1
#
_cell.length_a   1.000
_cell.length_b   1.000
_cell.length_c   1.000
_cell.angle_alpha   90.00
_cell.angle_beta   90.00
_cell.angle_gamma   90.00
#
_symmetry.space_group_name_H-M   'P 1'
#
loop_
_entity.id
_entity.type
_entity.pdbx_description
1 polymer ?
#
loop_
_entity_poly.entity_id
_entity_poly.type
_entity_poly.pdbx_seq_one_letter_code
_entity_poly.pdbx_strand_id
1 'polypeptide(L)' 'MAQAQYARWENGGRNPKDETVEKLAEIFGVTFDKLQGRDDGLDDIVDLLRKVELTDKQKLEIYFLIKKYLKL' A
#
# COMPACT_ATOMS: atom_id res chain seq x y z
N MET A 1 16.75 15.84 -17.70
CA MET A 1 16.70 14.39 -18.00
C MET A 1 15.63 13.62 -17.22
N ALA A 2 15.11 14.13 -16.09
CA ALA A 2 14.10 13.42 -15.30
C ALA A 2 12.72 13.26 -16.01
N GLN A 3 12.23 14.30 -16.70
CA GLN A 3 10.89 14.31 -17.32
C GLN A 3 10.70 13.21 -18.41
N ALA A 4 11.73 12.96 -19.23
CA ALA A 4 11.68 11.91 -20.25
C ALA A 4 11.68 10.49 -19.65
N GLN A 5 12.15 10.34 -18.41
CA GLN A 5 12.14 9.06 -17.69
C GLN A 5 10.78 8.80 -17.04
N TYR A 6 10.16 9.81 -16.42
CA TYR A 6 8.78 9.74 -15.92
C TYR A 6 7.78 9.41 -17.03
N ALA A 7 7.89 10.06 -18.19
CA ALA A 7 7.01 9.79 -19.32
C ALA A 7 7.06 8.33 -19.80
N ARG A 8 8.20 7.62 -19.63
CA ARG A 8 8.30 6.19 -19.98
C ARG A 8 7.64 5.29 -18.94
N TRP A 9 7.60 5.71 -17.67
CA TRP A 9 6.91 5.00 -16.60
C TRP A 9 5.40 5.10 -16.78
N GLU A 10 4.88 6.31 -17.01
CA GLU A 10 3.44 6.55 -17.18
C GLU A 10 2.87 5.87 -18.43
N ASN A 11 3.66 5.77 -19.51
CA ASN A 11 3.25 5.11 -20.74
C ASN A 11 3.51 3.58 -20.74
N GLY A 12 3.93 3.00 -19.60
CA GLY A 12 4.15 1.55 -19.48
C GLY A 12 5.35 1.00 -20.27
N GLY A 13 6.20 1.87 -20.84
CA GLY A 13 7.35 1.46 -21.64
C GLY A 13 8.52 0.89 -20.82
N ARG A 14 8.58 1.19 -19.51
CA ARG A 14 9.57 0.64 -18.57
C ARG A 14 9.11 0.87 -17.13
N ASN A 15 9.30 -0.10 -16.23
CA ASN A 15 9.06 0.11 -14.79
C ASN A 15 10.29 0.77 -14.12
N PRO A 16 10.12 1.66 -13.14
CA PRO A 16 11.20 2.07 -12.24
C PRO A 16 11.81 0.87 -11.50
N LYS A 17 13.03 1.02 -10.98
CA LYS A 17 13.65 0.03 -10.08
C LYS A 17 12.95 0.06 -8.72
N ASP A 18 12.96 -1.06 -7.99
CA ASP A 18 12.35 -1.16 -6.67
C ASP A 18 12.83 -0.08 -5.69
N GLU A 19 14.15 0.17 -5.60
CA GLU A 19 14.70 1.25 -4.75
C GLU A 19 14.12 2.64 -5.10
N THR A 20 13.78 2.85 -6.37
CA THR A 20 13.12 4.10 -6.81
C THR A 20 11.66 4.13 -6.40
N VAL A 21 10.96 2.99 -6.48
CA VAL A 21 9.56 2.87 -6.05
C VAL A 21 9.45 3.02 -4.53
N GLU A 22 10.39 2.48 -3.74
CA GLU A 22 10.44 2.66 -2.28
C GLU A 22 10.58 4.14 -1.91
N LYS A 23 11.49 4.87 -2.55
CA LYS A 23 11.64 6.32 -2.32
C LYS A 23 10.40 7.11 -2.73
N LEU A 24 9.74 6.73 -3.83
CA LEU A 24 8.47 7.35 -4.23
C LEU A 24 7.36 7.04 -3.21
N ALA A 25 7.29 5.81 -2.70
CA ALA A 25 6.33 5.41 -1.68
C ALA A 25 6.50 6.25 -0.40
N GLU A 26 7.74 6.45 0.05
CA GLU A 26 8.07 7.32 1.17
C GLU A 26 7.66 8.78 0.93
N ILE A 27 7.98 9.34 -0.25
CA ILE A 27 7.65 10.73 -0.61
C ILE A 27 6.13 10.95 -0.66
N PHE A 28 5.39 10.00 -1.23
CA PHE A 28 3.93 10.11 -1.38
C PHE A 28 3.16 9.63 -0.15
N GLY A 29 3.83 9.03 0.84
CA GLY A 29 3.19 8.46 2.02
C GLY A 29 2.28 7.27 1.69
N VAL A 30 2.58 6.51 0.63
CA VAL A 30 1.82 5.33 0.18
C VAL A 30 2.66 4.06 0.35
N THR A 31 2.06 2.89 0.14
CA THR A 31 2.80 1.62 0.15
C THR A 31 3.53 1.37 -1.17
N PHE A 32 4.62 0.61 -1.12
CA PHE A 32 5.32 0.13 -2.32
C PHE A 32 4.38 -0.63 -3.26
N ASP A 33 3.52 -1.49 -2.70
CA ASP A 33 2.56 -2.29 -3.45
C ASP A 33 1.50 -1.44 -4.16
N LYS A 34 1.06 -0.34 -3.54
CA LYS A 34 0.18 0.66 -4.18
C LYS A 34 0.78 1.22 -5.46
N LEU A 35 2.08 1.54 -5.46
CA LEU A 35 2.79 2.05 -6.64
C LEU A 35 3.08 0.96 -7.69
N GLN A 36 3.13 -0.31 -7.29
CA GLN A 36 3.27 -1.45 -8.20
C GLN A 36 1.93 -1.90 -8.80
N GLY A 37 0.82 -1.24 -8.49
CA GLY A 37 -0.52 -1.66 -8.92
C GLY A 37 -0.93 -3.00 -8.30
N ARG A 38 -0.27 -3.42 -7.22
CA ARG A 38 -0.66 -4.53 -6.35
C ARG A 38 -1.58 -4.05 -5.23
N ASP A 39 -2.35 -3.01 -5.53
CA ASP A 39 -3.41 -2.54 -4.66
C ASP A 39 -4.54 -3.57 -4.72
N ASP A 40 -4.61 -4.40 -3.69
CA ASP A 40 -5.67 -5.38 -3.50
C ASP A 40 -6.99 -4.75 -3.03
N GLY A 41 -7.07 -3.42 -3.00
CA GLY A 41 -8.23 -2.64 -2.58
C GLY A 41 -8.44 -2.60 -1.08
N LEU A 42 -7.46 -3.07 -0.28
CA LEU A 42 -7.55 -3.09 1.18
C LEU A 42 -6.86 -1.88 1.84
N ASP A 43 -6.23 -1.00 1.07
CA ASP A 43 -5.48 0.15 1.59
C ASP A 43 -6.31 1.02 2.53
N ASP A 44 -7.58 1.33 2.20
CA ASP A 44 -8.45 2.15 3.05
C ASP A 44 -8.68 1.52 4.43
N ILE A 45 -8.78 0.18 4.48
CA ILE A 45 -8.94 -0.58 5.72
C ILE A 45 -7.64 -0.51 6.52
N VAL A 46 -6.51 -0.78 5.88
CA VAL A 46 -5.18 -0.78 6.53
C VAL A 46 -4.82 0.62 7.03
N ASP A 47 -5.08 1.66 6.25
CA ASP A 47 -4.79 3.05 6.60
C ASP A 47 -5.66 3.53 7.77
N LEU A 48 -6.92 3.09 7.85
CA LEU A 48 -7.75 3.34 9.02
C LEU A 48 -7.14 2.72 10.29
N LEU A 49 -6.63 1.50 10.20
CA LEU A 49 -5.99 0.81 11.33
C LEU A 49 -4.67 1.47 11.74
N ARG A 50 -3.91 2.04 10.79
CA ARG A 50 -2.65 2.76 11.06
C ARG A 50 -2.83 4.12 11.72
N LYS A 51 -3.98 4.78 11.55
CA LYS A 51 -4.25 6.11 12.11
C LYS A 51 -4.39 6.12 13.64
N VAL A 52 -4.47 4.95 14.27
CA VAL A 52 -4.71 4.81 15.71
C VAL A 52 -3.74 3.79 16.32
N GLU A 53 -3.32 4.02 17.56
CA GLU A 53 -2.61 2.99 18.33
C GLU A 53 -3.63 2.00 18.89
N LEU A 54 -3.66 0.80 18.31
CA LEU A 54 -4.54 -0.27 18.75
C LEU A 54 -3.95 -1.01 19.95
N THR A 55 -4.77 -1.20 20.98
CA THR A 55 -4.49 -2.14 22.06
C THR A 55 -4.54 -3.59 21.56
N ASP A 56 -3.87 -4.50 22.27
CA ASP A 56 -3.86 -5.91 21.88
C ASP A 56 -5.26 -6.55 21.89
N LYS A 57 -6.14 -6.08 22.78
CA LYS A 57 -7.55 -6.48 22.80
C LYS A 57 -8.27 -6.08 21.51
N GLN A 58 -8.09 -4.84 21.04
CA GLN A 58 -8.73 -4.36 19.80
C GLN A 58 -8.21 -5.13 18.58
N LYS A 59 -6.90 -5.41 18.52
CA LYS A 59 -6.31 -6.22 17.44
C LYS A 59 -6.93 -7.62 17.39
N LEU A 60 -7.11 -8.26 18.54
CA LEU A 60 -7.76 -9.58 18.64
C LEU A 60 -9.22 -9.54 18.19
N GLU A 61 -9.99 -8.55 18.61
CA GLU A 61 -11.39 -8.40 18.21
C GLU A 61 -11.52 -8.22 16.68
N ILE A 62 -10.70 -7.37 16.08
CA ILE A 62 -10.67 -7.15 14.63
C ILE A 62 -10.29 -8.45 13.89
N TYR A 63 -9.29 -9.18 14.37
CA TYR A 63 -8.90 -10.47 13.81
C TYR A 63 -10.08 -11.46 13.81
N PHE A 64 -10.78 -11.60 14.93
CA PHE A 64 -11.93 -12.50 15.01
C PHE A 64 -13.11 -12.04 14.14
N LEU A 65 -13.35 -10.74 14.00
CA LEU A 65 -14.38 -10.20 13.11
C LEU A 65 -14.10 -10.56 11.64
N ILE A 66 -12.86 -10.33 11.18
CA ILE A 66 -12.44 -10.66 9.82
C ILE A 66 -12.53 -12.17 9.59
N LYS A 67 -12.00 -12.96 10.53
CA LYS A 67 -12.05 -14.43 10.48
C LYS A 67 -13.49 -14.93 10.36
N LYS A 68 -14.40 -14.41 11.19
CA LYS A 68 -15.83 -14.74 11.16
C LYS A 68 -16.48 -14.35 9.83
N TYR A 69 -16.20 -13.15 9.31
CA TYR A 69 -16.76 -12.67 8.05
C TYR A 69 -16.34 -13.52 6.85
N LEU A 70 -15.04 -13.85 6.79
CA LEU A 70 -14.46 -14.68 5.72
C LEU A 70 -14.73 -16.18 5.89
N LYS A 71 -15.33 -16.60 7.02
CA LYS A 71 -15.59 -18.00 7.39
C LYS A 71 -14.31 -18.84 7.42
N LEU A 72 -13.23 -18.25 7.94
CA LEU A 72 -11.92 -18.88 8.15
C LEU A 72 -11.75 -19.40 9.59
#